data_AF-A0A0B6YYH9-F1
#
_entry.id   AF-A0A0B6YYH9-F1
#
_cell.length_a   1.000
_cell.length_b   1.000
_cell.length_c   1.000
_cell.angle_alpha   90.00
_cell.angle_beta   90.00
_cell.angle_gamma   90.00
#
_symmetry.space_group_name_H-M   'P 1'
#
loop_
_entity.id
_entity.type
_entity.pdbx_description
1 polymer ?
#
loop_
_entity_poly.entity_id
_entity_poly.type
_entity_poly.pdbx_seq_one_letter_code
_entity_poly.pdbx_strand_id
1 'polypeptide(L)'
;YNIHQCGGSIIHPYFILTAGHCVDSSLDYTHMWIVAGTSRLSQLGSFGQQKKVRRAITYPGYRQLNGIDLALLELEEPLTYNDF
;
A
#
# COMPACT_ATOMS: atom_id res chain seq x y z
N TYR A 1 17.80 -0.07 -2.35
CA TYR A 1 17.37 -0.30 -0.96
C TYR A 1 15.86 -0.17 -0.92
N ASN A 2 15.14 -1.24 -0.57
CA ASN A 2 13.68 -1.17 -0.37
C ASN A 2 13.44 -0.87 1.11
N ILE A 3 12.93 0.32 1.43
CA ILE A 3 12.62 0.75 2.80
C ILE A 3 11.11 0.70 3.03
N HIS A 4 10.71 0.32 4.25
CA HIS A 4 9.31 0.44 4.66
C HIS A 4 8.93 1.92 4.77
N GLN A 5 7.93 2.34 4.00
CA GLN A 5 7.45 3.72 4.01
C GLN A 5 6.26 3.91 4.96
N CYS A 6 5.24 3.07 4.84
CA CYS A 6 3.97 3.18 5.55
C CYS A 6 3.27 1.81 5.68
N GLY A 7 2.30 1.74 6.58
CA GLY A 7 1.35 0.63 6.67
C GLY A 7 0.12 0.80 5.76
N GLY A 8 -0.77 -0.19 5.84
CA GLY A 8 -2.06 -0.19 5.16
C GLY A 8 -2.91 -1.39 5.56
N SER A 9 -4.17 -1.40 5.13
CA SER A 9 -5.13 -2.49 5.41
C SER A 9 -5.68 -3.06 4.10
N ILE A 10 -5.70 -4.38 3.99
CA ILE A 10 -6.29 -5.07 2.85
C ILE A 10 -7.82 -4.97 2.98
N ILE A 11 -8.48 -4.33 2.02
CA ILE A 11 -9.94 -4.22 1.97
C ILE A 11 -10.54 -4.94 0.76
N HIS A 12 -9.71 -5.31 -0.22
CA HIS A 12 -10.05 -6.01 -1.44
C HIS A 12 -8.79 -6.64 -2.04
N PRO A 13 -8.85 -7.71 -2.87
CA PRO A 13 -7.65 -8.29 -3.47
C PRO A 13 -6.79 -7.30 -4.27
N TYR A 14 -7.41 -6.25 -4.81
CA TYR A 14 -6.72 -5.19 -5.56
C TYR A 14 -6.55 -3.86 -4.81
N PHE A 15 -7.18 -3.67 -3.64
CA PHE A 15 -7.18 -2.37 -2.97
C PHE A 15 -6.68 -2.47 -1.53
N ILE A 16 -5.70 -1.62 -1.24
CA ILE A 16 -5.16 -1.37 0.09
C ILE A 16 -5.62 0.00 0.54
N LEU A 17 -6.22 0.05 1.74
CA LEU A 17 -6.51 1.30 2.44
C LEU A 17 -5.24 1.81 3.12
N THR A 18 -4.91 3.08 2.95
CA THR A 18 -3.77 3.72 3.62
C THR A 18 -4.07 5.20 3.89
N ALA A 19 -3.08 5.92 4.41
CA ALA A 19 -3.16 7.34 4.66
C ALA A 19 -2.83 8.14 3.39
N GLY A 20 -3.44 9.32 3.24
CA GLY A 20 -3.16 10.24 2.15
C GLY A 20 -1.71 10.73 2.16
N HIS A 21 -1.15 11.00 3.33
CA HIS A 21 0.24 11.47 3.46
C HIS A 21 1.28 10.42 3.06
N CYS A 22 0.92 9.14 3.03
CA CYS A 22 1.80 8.06 2.58
C CYS A 22 1.96 8.02 1.05
N VAL A 23 1.06 8.67 0.33
CA VAL A 23 0.95 8.61 -1.14
C VAL A 23 0.67 9.99 -1.73
N ASP A 24 1.07 11.05 -1.03
CA ASP A 24 0.94 12.42 -1.50
C ASP A 24 1.62 12.55 -2.89
N SER A 25 1.07 13.45 -3.70
CA SER A 25 1.49 13.76 -5.07
C SER A 25 2.98 14.06 -5.27
N SER A 26 3.69 14.40 -4.19
CA SER A 26 5.15 14.55 -4.18
C SER A 26 5.93 13.23 -4.25
N LEU A 27 5.25 12.09 -4.03
CA LEU A 27 5.85 10.75 -4.02
C LEU A 27 5.59 10.01 -5.32
N ASP A 28 6.65 9.44 -5.89
CA ASP A 28 6.55 8.57 -7.05
C ASP A 28 6.07 7.17 -6.64
N TYR A 29 4.77 6.94 -6.75
CA TYR A 29 4.14 5.65 -6.44
C TYR A 29 4.59 4.51 -7.35
N THR A 30 5.23 4.78 -8.50
CA THR A 30 5.62 3.72 -9.45
C THR A 30 6.69 2.78 -8.90
N HIS A 31 7.38 3.21 -7.84
CA HIS A 31 8.37 2.43 -7.10
C HIS A 31 7.79 1.78 -5.82
N MET A 32 6.50 1.94 -5.54
CA MET A 32 5.86 1.38 -4.35
C MET A 32 5.44 -0.07 -4.54
N TRP A 33 5.66 -0.84 -3.48
CA TRP A 33 5.27 -2.23 -3.37
C TRP A 33 4.51 -2.44 -2.08
N ILE A 34 3.47 -3.26 -2.15
CA ILE A 34 2.76 -3.78 -0.99
C ILE A 34 3.35 -5.11 -0.62
N VAL A 35 3.66 -5.27 0.67
CA VAL A 35 4.09 -6.53 1.27
C VAL A 35 3.00 -6.99 2.24
N ALA A 36 2.53 -8.22 2.07
CA ALA A 36 1.49 -8.84 2.90
C ALA A 36 1.86 -10.30 3.23
N GLY A 37 1.19 -10.92 4.20
CA GLY A 37 1.41 -12.32 4.57
C GLY A 37 2.73 -12.59 5.31
N THR A 38 3.35 -11.56 5.91
CA THR A 38 4.60 -11.71 6.67
C THR A 38 4.70 -10.72 7.83
N SER A 39 5.38 -11.12 8.90
CA SER A 39 5.80 -10.25 10.01
C SER A 39 7.24 -9.75 9.87
N ARG A 40 7.94 -10.12 8.78
CA ARG A 40 9.36 -9.77 8.54
C ARG A 40 9.56 -9.26 7.12
N LEU A 41 9.99 -8.00 7.00
CA LEU A 41 10.27 -7.38 5.70
C LEU A 41 11.55 -7.92 5.03
N SER A 42 12.52 -8.38 5.83
CA SER A 42 13.77 -8.96 5.32
C SER A 42 13.60 -10.38 4.76
N GLN A 43 12.48 -11.05 5.07
CA GLN A 43 12.23 -12.44 4.69
C GLN A 43 10.72 -12.67 4.59
N LEU A 44 10.19 -12.74 3.36
CA LEU A 44 8.76 -12.91 3.11
C LEU A 44 8.22 -14.25 3.65
N GLY A 45 9.04 -15.31 3.67
CA GLY A 45 8.58 -16.66 4.02
C GLY A 45 7.65 -17.24 2.96
N SER A 46 6.95 -18.34 3.29
CA SER A 46 6.15 -19.10 2.31
C SER A 46 4.82 -18.44 1.94
N PHE A 47 4.28 -17.57 2.80
CA PHE A 47 2.99 -16.88 2.60
C PHE A 47 3.15 -15.41 2.24
N GLY A 48 4.36 -14.87 2.40
CA GLY A 48 4.64 -13.48 2.10
C GLY A 48 4.55 -13.22 0.60
N GLN A 49 3.83 -12.17 0.25
CA GLN A 49 3.63 -11.75 -1.12
C GLN A 49 3.99 -10.28 -1.29
N GLN A 50 4.50 -9.96 -2.47
CA GLN A 50 4.84 -8.61 -2.86
C GLN A 50 4.07 -8.25 -4.13
N LYS A 51 3.30 -7.17 -4.09
CA LYS A 51 2.48 -6.69 -5.21
C LYS A 51 2.81 -5.25 -5.54
N LYS A 52 3.03 -4.98 -6.83
CA LYS A 52 3.37 -3.63 -7.29
C LYS A 52 2.13 -2.75 -7.28
N VAL A 53 2.31 -1.49 -6.89
CA VAL A 53 1.25 -0.48 -6.94
C VAL A 53 1.08 -0.01 -8.38
N ARG A 54 -0.15 -0.13 -8.91
CA ARG A 54 -0.54 0.40 -10.21
C ARG A 54 -0.81 1.90 -10.16
N ARG A 55 -1.52 2.36 -9.13
CA ARG A 55 -1.75 3.78 -8.86
C ARG A 55 -2.15 4.04 -7.41
N ALA A 56 -1.93 5.27 -6.97
CA ALA A 56 -2.49 5.82 -5.74
C ALA A 56 -3.72 6.68 -6.06
N ILE A 57 -4.74 6.59 -5.20
CA ILE A 57 -5.98 7.34 -5.27
C ILE A 57 -6.17 8.03 -3.92
N THR A 58 -5.77 9.29 -3.82
CA THR A 58 -5.99 10.10 -2.62
C THR A 58 -7.46 10.52 -2.52
N TYR A 59 -7.96 10.61 -1.29
CA TYR A 59 -9.29 11.18 -1.07
C TYR A 59 -9.33 12.63 -1.62
N PRO A 60 -10.35 13.02 -2.39
CA PRO A 60 -10.39 14.36 -3.01
C PRO A 60 -10.29 15.53 -2.02
N GLY A 61 -10.67 15.34 -0.76
CA GLY A 61 -10.52 16.33 0.31
C GLY A 61 -9.24 16.20 1.14
N TYR A 62 -8.27 15.38 0.72
CA TYR A 62 -6.98 15.28 1.39
C TYR A 62 -6.23 16.61 1.31
N ARG A 63 -5.68 17.02 2.46
CA ARG A 63 -4.79 18.17 2.62
C ARG A 63 -3.80 17.80 3.70
N GLN A 64 -2.51 17.94 3.42
CA GLN A 64 -1.43 17.38 4.24
C GLN A 64 -1.46 17.75 5.73
N LEU A 65 -2.06 18.88 6.09
CA LEU A 65 -2.13 19.34 7.48
C LEU A 65 -3.55 19.32 8.08
N ASN A 66 -4.60 19.37 7.27
CA ASN A 66 -5.96 19.69 7.73
C ASN A 66 -7.08 19.01 6.91
N GLY A 67 -6.77 17.93 6.19
CA GLY A 67 -7.74 17.17 5.40
C GLY A 67 -7.95 15.77 5.93
N ILE A 68 -8.90 15.03 5.33
CA ILE A 68 -9.09 13.61 5.64
C ILE A 68 -7.89 12.85 5.07
N ASP A 69 -7.11 12.25 5.96
CA ASP A 69 -5.88 11.55 5.65
C ASP A 69 -6.14 10.10 5.19
N LEU A 70 -6.72 9.98 3.99
CA LEU A 70 -7.20 8.72 3.44
C LEU A 70 -6.80 8.56 1.98
N ALA A 71 -6.34 7.37 1.62
CA ALA A 71 -6.07 6.99 0.25
C ALA A 71 -6.28 5.50 0.00
N LEU A 72 -6.41 5.15 -1.28
CA LEU A 72 -6.37 3.77 -1.77
C LEU A 72 -5.13 3.57 -2.63
N LEU A 73 -4.50 2.42 -2.47
CA LEU A 73 -3.51 1.90 -3.41
C LEU A 73 -4.15 0.78 -4.21
N GLU A 74 -4.15 0.93 -5.53
CA GLU A 74 -4.62 -0.10 -6.45
C GLU A 74 -3.43 -0.93 -6.93
N LEU A 75 -3.52 -2.25 -6.87
CA LEU A 75 -2.45 -3.18 -7.24
C LEU A 75 -2.46 -3.51 -8.74
N GLU A 76 -1.28 -3.81 -9.30
CA GLU A 76 -1.15 -4.35 -10.68
C GLU A 76 -1.74 -5.77 -10.76
N GLU A 77 -1.57 -6.57 -9.72
CA GLU A 77 -2.08 -7.95 -9.60
C GLU A 77 -2.80 -8.15 -8.25
N PRO A 78 -3.79 -9.05 -8.17
CA PRO A 78 -4.51 -9.29 -6.94
C PRO A 78 -3.63 -9.98 -5.90
N LEU A 79 -3.91 -9.71 -4.63
CA LEU A 79 -3.45 -10.54 -3.52
C LEU A 79 -4.12 -11.91 -3.59
N THR A 80 -3.36 -12.94 -3.26
CA THR A 80 -3.90 -14.28 -3.00
C THR A 80 -4.22 -14.36 -1.52
N TYR A 81 -5.50 -14.49 -1.17
CA TYR A 81 -5.92 -14.69 0.21
C TYR A 81 -5.52 -16.08 0.70
N ASN A 82 -5.07 -16.12 1.94
CA ASN A 82 -4.71 -17.32 2.69
C ASN A 82 -4.94 -17.02 4.18
N ASP A 83 -4.57 -17.93 5.08
CA ASP A 83 -4.77 -17.75 6.52
C ASP A 83 -3.84 -16.69 7.16
N PHE A 84 -2.95 -16.07 6.37
CA PHE A 84 -1.97 -15.05 6.74
C PHE A 84 -1.99 -13.84 5.78
#